data_AF-A0A7J3MIC5-F1
#
_entry.id   AF-A0A7J3MIC5-F1
#
_cell.length_a   1.000
_cell.length_b   1.000
_cell.length_c   1.000
_cell.angle_alpha   90.00
_cell.angle_beta   90.00
_cell.angle_gamma   90.00
#
_symmetry.space_group_name_H-M   'P 1'
#
loop_
_entity.id
_entity.type
_entity.pdbx_description
1 polymer ?
#
loop_
_entity_poly.entity_id
_entity_poly.type
_entity_poly.pdbx_seq_one_letter_code
_entity_poly.pdbx_strand_id
1 'polypeptide(L)'
;MFGYMFPDIGQGAVLFALGAMFAGVKKIRVGIEKLLGFSGKKAGAILMLAGFSATLFGILFGECFLIGLYPPLLPFLKEHWVEDMASIKWVIKIALFIGIAEIILAMLLFMYKNIKHGHYIEGILGEWALPGMLMYIGLISLCFHFLGITLLPPVTVPIINVRIELVFEKYGMEVLNILDPSKSWPVYMILSGVGLLIISGIIERNLGEYASKLIEMPIGMISNTLSFSRLAGFLIGHAAFSIIASKFKVMGTLTYVAGLAFLNLLIIILETIVVSLQALRLLLYEFSTKWYLGGGRYFKPFALG
;
A
#
# COMPACT_ATOMS: atom_id res chain seq x y z
N MET A 1 -3.26 4.22 -1.28
CA MET A 1 -3.46 2.97 -2.04
C MET A 1 -4.42 3.13 -3.20
N PHE A 2 -5.69 3.48 -2.94
CA PHE A 2 -6.72 3.55 -3.99
C PHE A 2 -6.27 4.34 -5.22
N GLY A 3 -5.84 5.59 -5.04
CA GLY A 3 -5.41 6.41 -6.18
C GLY A 3 -4.17 5.90 -6.92
N TYR A 4 -3.28 5.15 -6.24
CA TYR A 4 -2.12 4.55 -6.93
C TYR A 4 -2.54 3.43 -7.88
N MET A 5 -3.56 2.66 -7.50
CA MET A 5 -4.09 1.56 -8.31
C MET A 5 -4.98 2.06 -9.44
N PHE A 6 -5.61 3.23 -9.24
CA PHE A 6 -6.57 3.84 -10.16
C PHE A 6 -6.20 5.31 -10.43
N PRO A 7 -5.12 5.58 -11.18
CA PRO A 7 -4.65 6.94 -11.39
C PRO A 7 -5.24 7.57 -12.65
N ASP A 8 -6.49 8.03 -12.58
CA ASP A 8 -7.11 8.76 -13.69
C ASP A 8 -7.76 10.05 -13.19
N ILE A 9 -7.42 11.17 -13.84
CA ILE A 9 -7.95 12.51 -13.52
C ILE A 9 -9.46 12.56 -13.73
N GLY A 10 -9.92 12.12 -14.91
CA GLY A 10 -11.29 12.20 -15.35
C GLY A 10 -12.19 11.25 -14.57
N GLN A 11 -11.81 9.99 -14.49
CA GLN A 11 -12.56 8.98 -13.75
C GLN A 11 -12.54 9.27 -12.24
N GLY A 12 -11.42 9.77 -11.70
CA GLY A 12 -11.33 10.25 -10.32
C GLY A 12 -12.27 11.42 -10.03
N ALA A 13 -12.38 12.38 -10.95
CA ALA A 13 -13.30 13.52 -10.83
C ALA A 13 -14.76 13.06 -10.89
N VAL A 14 -15.09 12.09 -11.75
CA VAL A 14 -16.43 11.47 -11.79
C VAL A 14 -16.75 10.77 -10.46
N LEU A 15 -15.82 10.01 -9.89
CA LEU A 15 -16.01 9.38 -8.59
C LEU A 15 -16.19 10.40 -7.47
N PHE A 16 -15.42 11.49 -7.49
CA PHE A 16 -15.56 12.58 -6.53
C PHE A 16 -16.95 13.22 -6.64
N ALA A 17 -17.42 13.51 -7.85
CA ALA A 17 -18.75 14.07 -8.11
C ALA A 17 -19.86 13.11 -7.65
N LEU A 18 -19.74 11.81 -7.94
CA LEU A 18 -20.68 10.78 -7.47
C LEU A 18 -20.71 10.73 -5.93
N GLY A 19 -19.55 10.79 -5.27
CA GLY A 19 -19.46 10.83 -3.81
C GLY A 19 -20.13 12.07 -3.21
N ALA A 20 -19.93 13.24 -3.83
CA ALA A 20 -20.58 14.48 -3.43
C ALA A 20 -22.11 14.42 -3.62
N MET A 21 -22.58 13.83 -4.72
CA MET A 21 -24.01 13.59 -4.95
C MET A 21 -24.61 12.67 -3.88
N PHE A 22 -23.90 11.61 -3.49
CA PHE A 22 -24.35 10.66 -2.46
C PHE A 22 -24.44 11.29 -1.08
N ALA A 23 -23.53 12.24 -0.78
CA ALA A 23 -23.54 12.98 0.48
C ALA A 23 -24.57 14.13 0.52
N GLY A 24 -24.74 14.84 -0.61
CA GLY A 24 -25.53 16.08 -0.68
C GLY A 24 -27.00 15.91 -1.07
N VAL A 25 -27.35 14.95 -1.94
CA VAL A 25 -28.71 14.83 -2.48
C VAL A 25 -29.56 13.89 -1.62
N LYS A 26 -30.53 14.43 -0.86
CA LYS A 26 -31.39 13.65 0.05
C LYS A 26 -32.06 12.44 -0.60
N LYS A 27 -32.57 12.58 -1.84
CA LYS A 27 -33.27 11.49 -2.55
C LYS A 27 -32.34 10.32 -2.90
N ILE A 28 -31.13 10.62 -3.36
CA ILE A 28 -30.10 9.63 -3.70
C ILE A 28 -29.55 9.00 -2.42
N ARG A 29 -29.30 9.81 -1.39
CA ARG A 29 -28.84 9.35 -0.08
C ARG A 29 -29.78 8.29 0.52
N VAL A 30 -31.10 8.54 0.52
CA VAL A 30 -32.08 7.59 1.04
C VAL A 30 -32.15 6.32 0.18
N GLY A 31 -32.02 6.44 -1.14
CA GLY A 31 -31.94 5.28 -2.05
C GLY A 31 -30.72 4.39 -1.78
N ILE A 32 -29.58 5.00 -1.50
CA ILE A 32 -28.34 4.29 -1.18
C ILE A 32 -28.36 3.70 0.23
N GLU A 33 -28.91 4.43 1.20
CA GLU A 33 -29.11 3.89 2.56
C GLU A 33 -29.99 2.63 2.51
N LYS A 34 -30.97 2.57 1.61
CA LYS A 34 -31.79 1.36 1.36
C LYS A 34 -31.04 0.25 0.60
N LEU A 35 -30.18 0.58 -0.36
CA LEU A 35 -29.42 -0.41 -1.15
C LEU A 35 -28.24 -1.01 -0.38
N LEU A 36 -27.46 -0.18 0.31
CA LEU A 36 -26.22 -0.58 0.97
C LEU A 36 -26.40 -0.93 2.46
N GLY A 37 -27.51 -0.53 3.09
CA GLY A 37 -27.78 -0.80 4.52
C GLY A 37 -26.91 0.01 5.50
N PHE A 38 -26.10 0.96 5.01
CA PHE A 38 -25.25 1.84 5.82
C PHE A 38 -25.48 3.32 5.50
N SER A 39 -25.00 4.22 6.36
CA SER A 39 -25.18 5.67 6.20
C SER A 39 -24.60 6.18 4.87
N GLY A 40 -25.48 6.70 4.00
CA GLY A 40 -25.12 7.21 2.68
C GLY A 40 -24.13 8.38 2.74
N LYS A 41 -24.11 9.13 3.85
CA LYS A 41 -23.11 10.17 4.11
C LYS A 41 -21.69 9.60 4.25
N LYS A 42 -21.52 8.48 4.95
CA LYS A 42 -20.21 7.84 5.14
C LYS A 42 -19.71 7.23 3.84
N ALA A 43 -20.60 6.55 3.11
CA ALA A 43 -20.28 5.99 1.80
C ALA A 43 -19.87 7.10 0.80
N GLY A 44 -20.63 8.20 0.75
CA GLY A 44 -20.29 9.37 -0.07
C GLY A 44 -18.95 9.99 0.31
N ALA A 45 -18.65 10.11 1.60
CA ALA A 45 -17.36 10.63 2.07
C ALA A 45 -16.18 9.76 1.67
N ILE A 46 -16.29 8.43 1.79
CA ILE A 46 -15.25 7.50 1.35
C ILE A 46 -15.04 7.61 -0.16
N LEU A 47 -16.13 7.68 -0.94
CA LEU A 47 -16.05 7.79 -2.39
C LEU A 47 -15.45 9.13 -2.84
N MET A 48 -15.74 10.24 -2.15
CA MET A 48 -15.10 11.53 -2.39
C MET A 48 -13.60 11.46 -2.12
N LEU A 49 -13.18 10.89 -0.98
CA LEU A 49 -11.75 10.75 -0.67
C LEU A 49 -11.03 9.85 -1.68
N ALA A 50 -11.70 8.77 -2.13
CA ALA A 50 -11.19 7.88 -3.15
C ALA A 50 -11.04 8.60 -4.51
N GLY A 51 -12.06 9.34 -4.95
CA GLY A 51 -12.04 10.14 -6.17
C GLY A 51 -10.98 11.23 -6.14
N PHE A 52 -10.86 11.96 -5.03
CA PHE A 52 -9.80 12.96 -4.84
C PHE A 52 -8.40 12.33 -4.91
N SER A 53 -8.20 11.19 -4.24
CA SER A 53 -6.94 10.44 -4.33
C SER A 53 -6.65 9.97 -5.76
N ALA A 54 -7.64 9.45 -6.47
CA ALA A 54 -7.51 9.02 -7.87
C ALA A 54 -7.13 10.17 -8.79
N THR A 55 -7.77 11.34 -8.64
CA THR A 55 -7.41 12.53 -9.42
C THR A 55 -5.98 12.99 -9.14
N LEU A 56 -5.56 13.00 -7.87
CA LEU A 56 -4.20 13.40 -7.50
C LEU A 56 -3.14 12.47 -8.10
N PHE A 57 -3.35 11.16 -8.04
CA PHE A 57 -2.45 10.21 -8.67
C PHE A 57 -2.57 10.22 -10.20
N GLY A 58 -3.75 10.47 -10.76
CA GLY A 58 -3.92 10.69 -12.20
C GLY A 58 -3.12 11.88 -12.72
N ILE A 59 -2.97 12.94 -11.92
CA ILE A 59 -2.05 14.04 -12.23
C ILE A 59 -0.58 13.54 -12.22
N LEU A 60 -0.19 12.71 -11.26
CA LEU A 60 1.18 12.18 -11.21
C LEU A 60 1.52 11.27 -12.40
N PHE A 61 0.56 10.47 -12.86
CA PHE A 61 0.73 9.57 -14.01
C PHE A 61 0.44 10.23 -15.36
N GLY A 62 -0.28 11.35 -15.38
CA GLY A 62 -0.60 12.10 -16.60
C GLY A 62 -1.77 11.53 -17.42
N GLU A 63 -2.64 10.71 -16.81
CA GLU A 63 -3.75 10.05 -17.50
C GLU A 63 -5.12 10.70 -17.18
N CYS A 64 -5.94 10.93 -18.21
CA CYS A 64 -7.30 11.45 -18.07
C CYS A 64 -8.25 10.74 -19.04
N PHE A 65 -9.29 10.09 -18.50
CA PHE A 65 -10.25 9.28 -19.26
C PHE A 65 -9.57 8.28 -20.20
N LEU A 66 -8.53 7.58 -19.72
CA LEU A 66 -7.72 6.64 -20.51
C LEU A 66 -6.95 7.28 -21.68
N ILE A 67 -6.75 8.60 -21.64
CA ILE A 67 -5.92 9.34 -22.59
C ILE A 67 -4.71 9.90 -21.83
N GLY A 68 -3.50 9.59 -22.29
CA GLY A 68 -2.28 10.22 -21.80
C GLY A 68 -2.23 11.69 -22.22
N LEU A 69 -2.36 12.61 -21.27
CA LEU A 69 -2.30 14.05 -21.51
C LEU A 69 -0.85 14.56 -21.59
N TYR A 70 0.02 14.07 -20.72
CA TYR A 70 1.43 14.46 -20.61
C TYR A 70 2.28 13.31 -20.07
N PRO A 71 3.61 13.33 -20.28
CA PRO A 71 4.48 12.34 -19.68
C PRO A 71 4.33 12.34 -18.15
N PRO A 72 4.28 11.18 -17.51
CA PRO A 72 4.14 11.07 -16.05
C PRO A 72 5.16 11.96 -15.33
N LEU A 73 4.69 12.73 -14.35
CA LEU A 73 5.51 13.66 -13.55
C LEU A 73 6.44 12.93 -12.58
N LEU A 74 6.25 11.62 -12.44
CA LEU A 74 7.10 10.76 -11.64
C LEU A 74 8.48 10.59 -12.30
N PRO A 75 9.58 10.96 -11.62
CA PRO A 75 10.92 10.80 -12.16
C PRO A 75 11.14 9.33 -12.51
N PHE A 76 11.70 9.05 -13.69
CA PHE A 76 11.99 7.73 -14.26
C PHE A 76 10.86 6.98 -14.97
N LEU A 77 9.62 7.48 -15.03
CA LEU A 77 8.66 6.97 -16.01
C LEU A 77 8.87 7.67 -17.36
N LYS A 78 8.96 6.88 -18.43
CA LYS A 78 8.93 7.39 -19.80
C LYS A 78 7.49 7.49 -20.31
N GLU A 79 7.30 8.21 -21.42
CA GLU A 79 6.07 8.14 -22.20
C GLU A 79 5.74 6.67 -22.54
N HIS A 80 4.47 6.28 -22.42
CA HIS A 80 4.01 4.89 -22.61
C HIS A 80 4.73 3.88 -21.69
N TRP A 81 4.84 4.22 -20.41
CA TRP A 81 5.57 3.46 -19.39
C TRP A 81 5.22 1.96 -19.30
N VAL A 82 4.05 1.53 -19.79
CA VAL A 82 3.66 0.12 -19.82
C VAL A 82 4.47 -0.70 -20.85
N GLU A 83 4.99 -0.08 -21.90
CA GLU A 83 5.77 -0.78 -22.93
C GLU A 83 7.24 -0.99 -22.52
N ASP A 84 7.75 -0.17 -21.59
CA ASP A 84 9.12 -0.29 -21.08
C ASP A 84 9.17 -1.19 -19.83
N MET A 85 9.84 -2.34 -19.93
CA MET A 85 10.07 -3.23 -18.78
C MET A 85 10.77 -2.53 -17.61
N ALA A 86 11.57 -1.49 -17.86
CA ALA A 86 12.21 -0.71 -16.79
C ALA A 86 11.19 0.05 -15.94
N SER A 87 10.16 0.62 -16.58
CA SER A 87 9.11 1.38 -15.91
C SER A 87 8.17 0.45 -15.13
N ILE A 88 7.85 -0.73 -15.66
CA ILE A 88 7.10 -1.77 -14.91
C ILE A 88 7.84 -2.15 -13.64
N LYS A 89 9.15 -2.42 -13.73
CA LYS A 89 9.98 -2.74 -12.54
C LYS A 89 9.95 -1.61 -11.53
N TRP A 90 9.99 -0.36 -11.99
CA TRP A 90 9.94 0.82 -11.11
C TRP A 90 8.61 0.95 -10.38
N VAL A 91 7.49 0.75 -11.07
CA VAL A 91 6.14 0.75 -10.49
C VAL A 91 5.98 -0.35 -9.44
N ILE A 92 6.53 -1.55 -9.68
CA ILE A 92 6.55 -2.62 -8.67
C ILE A 92 7.40 -2.22 -7.46
N LYS A 93 8.57 -1.59 -7.67
CA LYS A 93 9.42 -1.12 -6.56
C LYS A 93 8.71 -0.10 -5.68
N ILE A 94 7.99 0.86 -6.26
CA ILE A 94 7.22 1.83 -5.47
C ILE A 94 6.08 1.17 -4.72
N ALA A 95 5.36 0.24 -5.34
CA ALA A 95 4.30 -0.50 -4.66
C ALA A 95 4.82 -1.26 -3.43
N LEU A 96 5.97 -1.93 -3.56
CA LEU A 96 6.63 -2.58 -2.43
C LEU A 96 7.10 -1.57 -1.37
N PHE A 97 7.64 -0.42 -1.78
CA PHE A 97 8.05 0.64 -0.86
C PHE A 97 6.89 1.19 -0.04
N ILE A 98 5.73 1.45 -0.68
CA ILE A 98 4.49 1.85 0.01
C ILE A 98 4.10 0.80 1.06
N GLY A 99 4.18 -0.48 0.69
CA GLY A 99 3.90 -1.59 1.60
C GLY A 99 4.84 -1.66 2.80
N ILE A 100 6.14 -1.47 2.58
CA ILE A 100 7.15 -1.43 3.65
C ILE A 100 6.87 -0.27 4.59
N ALA A 101 6.62 0.91 4.05
CA ALA A 101 6.31 2.11 4.84
C ALA A 101 5.05 1.90 5.70
N GLU A 102 4.02 1.27 5.15
CA GLU A 102 2.78 1.01 5.88
C GLU A 102 2.93 -0.07 6.97
N ILE A 103 3.69 -1.14 6.71
CA ILE A 103 3.96 -2.15 7.74
C ILE A 103 4.77 -1.54 8.90
N ILE A 104 5.77 -0.72 8.59
CA ILE A 104 6.53 0.04 9.61
C ILE A 104 5.58 0.96 10.39
N LEU A 105 4.70 1.69 9.70
CA LEU A 105 3.70 2.53 10.36
C LEU A 105 2.80 1.72 11.30
N ALA A 106 2.38 0.53 10.89
CA ALA A 106 1.56 -0.35 11.72
C ALA A 106 2.31 -0.81 12.99
N MET A 107 3.60 -1.16 12.88
CA MET A 107 4.46 -1.50 14.02
C MET A 107 4.64 -0.31 14.98
N LEU A 108 4.86 0.90 14.44
CA LEU A 108 4.96 2.11 15.25
C LEU A 108 3.65 2.42 16.01
N LEU A 109 2.50 2.22 15.35
CA LEU A 109 1.20 2.37 16.00
C LEU A 109 0.96 1.32 17.09
N PHE A 110 1.43 0.08 16.87
CA PHE A 110 1.39 -0.98 17.89
C PHE A 110 2.18 -0.57 19.13
N MET A 111 3.43 -0.13 18.96
CA MET A 111 4.27 0.36 20.06
C MET A 111 3.61 1.54 20.80
N TYR A 112 3.19 2.57 20.06
CA TYR A 112 2.57 3.76 20.63
C TYR A 112 1.32 3.42 21.46
N LYS A 113 0.46 2.56 20.93
CA LYS A 113 -0.76 2.11 21.62
C LYS A 113 -0.41 1.40 22.94
N ASN A 114 0.47 0.40 22.91
CA ASN A 114 0.76 -0.41 24.09
C ASN A 114 1.45 0.40 25.20
N ILE A 115 2.35 1.31 24.82
CA ILE A 115 2.98 2.26 25.76
C ILE A 115 1.91 3.17 26.40
N LYS A 116 0.97 3.69 25.60
CA LYS A 116 -0.11 4.56 26.10
C LYS A 116 -1.06 3.85 27.07
N HIS A 117 -1.28 2.55 26.90
CA HIS A 117 -2.10 1.74 27.80
C HIS A 117 -1.36 1.23 29.05
N GLY A 118 -0.08 1.59 29.22
CA GLY A 118 0.72 1.21 30.39
C GLY A 118 1.34 -0.19 30.33
N HIS A 119 1.20 -0.89 29.19
CA HIS A 119 1.81 -2.20 28.97
C HIS A 119 3.22 -2.04 28.37
N TYR A 120 4.17 -1.59 29.19
CA TYR A 120 5.52 -1.24 28.72
C TYR A 120 6.34 -2.44 28.22
N ILE A 121 6.17 -3.62 28.84
CA ILE A 121 6.86 -4.85 28.42
C ILE A 121 6.39 -5.24 27.01
N GLU A 122 5.07 -5.36 26.81
CA GLU A 122 4.47 -5.63 25.49
C GLU A 122 4.77 -4.53 24.47
N GLY A 123 4.83 -3.26 24.90
CA GLY A 123 5.10 -2.13 24.01
C GLY A 123 6.53 -2.06 23.47
N ILE A 124 7.49 -2.69 24.15
CA ILE A 124 8.91 -2.69 23.76
C ILE A 124 9.35 -4.07 23.28
N LEU A 125 9.02 -5.13 24.03
CA LEU A 125 9.41 -6.52 23.77
C LEU A 125 8.31 -7.36 23.12
N GLY A 126 7.13 -6.78 22.85
CA GLY A 126 6.05 -7.48 22.17
C GLY A 126 6.39 -7.83 20.71
N GLU A 127 5.57 -8.71 20.14
CA GLU A 127 5.83 -9.36 18.86
C GLU A 127 6.07 -8.38 17.70
N TRP A 128 5.21 -7.37 17.60
CA TRP A 128 5.26 -6.35 16.55
C TRP A 128 5.96 -5.06 16.99
N ALA A 129 6.60 -5.07 18.17
CA ALA A 129 7.36 -3.93 18.71
C ALA A 129 8.82 -3.96 18.25
N LEU A 130 9.78 -3.71 19.14
CA LEU A 130 11.20 -3.65 18.80
C LEU A 130 11.73 -4.95 18.16
N PRO A 131 11.43 -6.16 18.69
CA PRO A 131 11.95 -7.38 18.10
C PRO A 131 11.43 -7.62 16.68
N GLY A 132 10.12 -7.46 16.47
CA GLY A 132 9.51 -7.57 15.15
C GLY A 132 10.02 -6.52 14.16
N MET A 133 10.24 -5.28 14.60
CA MET A 133 10.77 -4.22 13.75
C MET A 133 12.21 -4.50 13.32
N LEU A 134 13.08 -4.96 14.22
CA LEU A 134 14.45 -5.35 13.91
C LEU A 134 14.50 -6.53 12.93
N MET A 135 13.67 -7.55 13.16
CA MET A 135 13.53 -8.68 12.24
C MET A 135 13.04 -8.23 10.87
N TYR A 136 12.05 -7.34 10.81
CA TYR A 136 11.47 -6.85 9.57
C TYR A 136 12.49 -6.07 8.73
N ILE A 137 13.19 -5.11 9.35
CA ILE A 137 14.22 -4.31 8.70
C ILE A 137 15.37 -5.20 8.24
N GLY A 138 15.82 -6.13 9.09
CA GLY A 138 16.87 -7.07 8.75
C GLY A 138 16.49 -7.96 7.58
N LEU A 139 15.27 -8.51 7.56
CA LEU A 139 14.77 -9.41 6.51
C LEU A 139 14.62 -8.70 5.16
N ILE A 140 14.08 -7.49 5.16
CA ILE A 140 13.94 -6.69 3.95
C ILE A 140 15.30 -6.25 3.42
N SER A 141 16.15 -5.73 4.31
CA SER A 141 17.50 -5.29 3.94
C SER A 141 18.32 -6.46 3.39
N LEU A 142 18.20 -7.66 3.99
CA LEU A 142 18.82 -8.88 3.48
C LEU A 142 18.33 -9.20 2.07
N CYS A 143 17.01 -9.17 1.84
CA CYS A 143 16.43 -9.45 0.53
C CYS A 143 16.90 -8.45 -0.54
N PHE A 144 16.95 -7.16 -0.22
CA PHE A 144 17.38 -6.13 -1.17
C PHE A 144 18.88 -6.15 -1.46
N HIS A 145 19.74 -6.37 -0.47
CA HIS A 145 21.19 -6.51 -0.68
C HIS A 145 21.55 -7.82 -1.39
N PHE A 146 20.81 -8.90 -1.13
CA PHE A 146 21.00 -10.17 -1.83
C PHE A 146 20.68 -10.04 -3.32
N LEU A 147 19.58 -9.36 -3.65
CA LEU A 147 19.15 -9.13 -5.03
C LEU A 147 19.89 -7.96 -5.72
N GLY A 148 20.47 -7.03 -4.95
CA GLY A 148 21.12 -5.83 -5.47
C GLY A 148 20.13 -4.81 -6.04
N ILE A 149 19.00 -4.60 -5.35
CA ILE A 149 17.91 -3.77 -5.85
C ILE A 149 18.09 -2.33 -5.34
N THR A 150 18.24 -1.38 -6.26
CA THR A 150 18.08 0.04 -5.98
C THR A 150 16.60 0.38 -5.83
N LEU A 151 16.14 0.73 -4.61
CA LEU A 151 14.74 1.08 -4.37
C LEU A 151 14.44 2.51 -4.82
N LEU A 152 15.29 3.46 -4.44
CA LEU A 152 15.22 4.84 -4.88
C LEU A 152 16.61 5.25 -5.41
N PRO A 153 16.72 5.68 -6.69
CA PRO A 153 17.92 6.36 -7.13
C PRO A 153 18.13 7.63 -6.28
N PRO A 154 19.37 8.13 -6.15
CA PRO A 154 19.67 9.35 -5.39
C PRO A 154 18.77 10.51 -5.80
N VAL A 155 17.79 10.84 -4.97
CA VAL A 155 17.01 12.07 -5.13
C VAL A 155 17.59 13.08 -4.15
N THR A 156 18.21 14.11 -4.69
CA THR A 156 18.67 15.24 -3.89
C THR A 156 17.47 16.16 -3.70
N VAL A 157 16.92 16.22 -2.49
CA VAL A 157 15.82 17.16 -2.18
C VAL A 157 16.46 18.55 -2.02
N PRO A 158 16.22 19.54 -2.92
CA PRO A 158 16.96 20.80 -2.94
C PRO A 158 16.77 21.65 -1.67
N ILE A 159 15.71 21.39 -0.92
CA ILE A 159 15.27 22.20 0.22
C ILE A 159 16.00 21.81 1.52
N ILE A 160 16.51 20.57 1.63
CA ILE A 160 17.07 20.01 2.87
C ILE A 160 18.54 19.58 2.71
N ASN A 161 19.08 19.59 1.48
CA ASN A 161 20.46 19.16 1.17
C ASN A 161 20.82 17.77 1.74
N VAL A 162 19.83 16.91 1.95
CA VAL A 162 19.99 15.52 2.35
C VAL A 162 19.85 14.66 1.10
N ARG A 163 20.89 13.89 0.79
CA ARG A 163 20.83 12.83 -0.21
C ARG A 163 20.18 11.62 0.43
N ILE A 164 18.95 11.31 0.02
CA ILE A 164 18.28 10.08 0.41
C ILE A 164 18.62 9.05 -0.67
N GLU A 165 19.61 8.21 -0.40
CA GLU A 165 20.03 7.11 -1.25
C GLU A 165 19.60 5.79 -0.60
N LEU A 166 18.61 5.12 -1.18
CA LEU A 166 18.27 3.72 -0.85
C LEU A 166 18.81 2.81 -1.96
N VAL A 167 20.14 2.81 -2.06
CA VAL A 167 20.91 1.95 -2.95
C VAL A 167 21.41 0.77 -2.14
N PHE A 168 20.88 -0.41 -2.44
CA PHE A 168 21.37 -1.66 -1.87
C PHE A 168 22.31 -2.31 -2.88
N GLU A 169 23.61 -2.21 -2.62
CA GLU A 169 24.63 -2.84 -3.45
C GLU A 169 24.46 -4.37 -3.45
N LYS A 170 24.74 -5.00 -4.60
CA LYS A 170 24.61 -6.44 -4.75
C LYS A 170 25.79 -7.13 -4.07
N TYR A 171 25.56 -7.64 -2.87
CA TYR A 171 26.56 -8.42 -2.13
C TYR A 171 26.38 -9.94 -2.32
N GLY A 172 25.25 -10.40 -2.89
CA GLY A 172 25.01 -11.82 -3.16
C GLY A 172 25.15 -12.69 -1.91
N MET A 173 26.05 -13.68 -1.94
CA MET A 173 26.33 -14.55 -0.78
C MET A 173 27.14 -13.88 0.34
N GLU A 174 27.83 -12.76 0.08
CA GLU A 174 28.67 -12.09 1.09
C GLU A 174 27.83 -11.47 2.23
N VAL A 175 26.54 -11.19 2.01
CA VAL A 175 25.64 -10.72 3.08
C VAL A 175 25.47 -11.77 4.17
N LEU A 176 25.63 -13.06 3.83
CA LEU A 176 25.53 -14.18 4.76
C LEU A 176 26.86 -14.52 5.43
N ASN A 177 27.96 -13.86 5.06
CA ASN A 177 29.27 -14.12 5.65
C ASN A 177 29.39 -13.46 7.03
N ILE A 178 29.01 -14.21 8.08
CA ILE A 178 29.02 -13.77 9.49
C ILE A 178 30.40 -13.27 9.96
N LEU A 179 31.46 -13.54 9.19
CA LEU A 179 32.83 -13.11 9.48
C LEU A 179 33.15 -11.66 9.06
N ASP A 180 32.32 -11.01 8.23
CA ASP A 180 32.50 -9.62 7.80
C ASP A 180 31.41 -8.69 8.41
N PRO A 181 31.69 -8.03 9.56
CA PRO A 181 30.72 -7.20 10.28
C PRO A 181 30.12 -6.04 9.47
N SER A 182 30.84 -5.53 8.47
CA SER A 182 30.39 -4.40 7.64
C SER A 182 29.32 -4.79 6.63
N LYS A 183 29.32 -6.04 6.13
CA LYS A 183 28.41 -6.53 5.08
C LYS A 183 27.24 -7.35 5.63
N SER A 184 27.40 -7.99 6.78
CA SER A 184 26.35 -8.82 7.42
C SER A 184 25.45 -8.10 8.41
N TRP A 185 25.46 -6.76 8.44
CA TRP A 185 24.54 -5.98 9.28
C TRP A 185 23.06 -6.39 9.19
N PRO A 186 22.49 -6.80 8.03
CA PRO A 186 21.09 -7.23 7.97
C PRO A 186 20.85 -8.53 8.75
N VAL A 187 21.83 -9.43 8.76
CA VAL A 187 21.75 -10.71 9.50
C VAL A 187 21.83 -10.46 11.00
N TYR A 188 22.70 -9.55 11.45
CA TYR A 188 22.76 -9.18 12.87
C TYR A 188 21.46 -8.56 13.36
N MET A 189 20.78 -7.76 12.53
CA MET A 189 19.46 -7.20 12.86
C MET A 189 18.42 -8.30 13.07
N ILE A 190 18.38 -9.30 12.17
CA ILE A 190 17.50 -10.47 12.34
C ILE A 190 17.83 -11.22 13.63
N LEU A 191 19.10 -11.55 13.86
CA LEU A 191 19.55 -12.28 15.05
C LEU A 191 19.23 -11.52 16.34
N SER A 192 19.40 -10.20 16.35
CA SER A 192 19.07 -9.35 17.49
C SER A 192 17.57 -9.37 17.81
N GLY A 193 16.71 -9.32 16.78
CA GLY A 193 15.27 -9.40 16.98
C GLY A 193 14.82 -10.78 17.46
N VAL A 194 15.43 -11.86 16.95
CA VAL A 194 15.21 -13.22 17.47
C VAL A 194 15.65 -13.33 18.94
N GLY A 195 16.80 -12.78 19.29
CA GLY A 195 17.31 -12.78 20.68
C GLY A 195 16.37 -12.04 21.63
N LEU A 196 15.86 -10.87 21.23
CA LEU A 196 14.91 -10.09 22.03
C LEU A 196 13.57 -10.81 22.20
N LEU A 197 13.07 -11.53 21.19
CA LEU A 197 11.86 -12.36 21.31
C LEU A 197 12.06 -13.51 22.29
N ILE A 198 13.21 -14.17 22.27
CA ILE A 198 13.52 -15.25 23.20
C ILE A 198 13.57 -14.70 24.63
N ILE A 199 14.20 -13.53 24.83
CA ILE A 199 14.21 -12.84 26.13
C ILE A 199 12.78 -12.53 26.59
N SER A 200 11.91 -12.04 25.70
CA SER A 200 10.49 -11.81 26.01
C SER A 200 9.79 -13.10 26.44
N GLY A 201 10.00 -14.20 25.71
CA GLY A 201 9.42 -15.50 26.04
C GLY A 201 9.90 -16.09 27.37
N ILE A 202 11.13 -15.78 27.78
CA ILE A 202 11.65 -16.16 29.11
C ILE A 202 10.98 -15.32 30.20
N ILE A 203 10.83 -14.01 29.99
CA ILE A 203 10.20 -13.08 30.95
C ILE A 203 8.74 -13.47 31.20
N GLU A 204 8.00 -13.80 30.14
CA GLU A 204 6.58 -14.16 30.21
C GLU A 204 6.32 -15.63 30.54
N ARG A 205 7.38 -16.44 30.68
CA ARG A 205 7.32 -17.89 31.00
C ARG A 205 6.49 -18.73 30.00
N ASN A 206 6.27 -18.23 28.78
CA ASN A 206 5.47 -18.86 27.72
C ASN A 206 6.32 -19.24 26.50
N LEU A 207 7.44 -19.92 26.70
CA LEU A 207 8.41 -20.27 25.64
C LEU A 207 7.81 -21.02 24.45
N GLY A 208 6.79 -21.86 24.69
CA GLY A 208 6.12 -22.61 23.61
C GLY A 208 5.40 -21.72 22.60
N GLU A 209 4.77 -20.64 23.06
CA GLU A 209 4.07 -19.69 22.20
C GLU A 209 5.08 -18.87 21.37
N TYR A 210 6.15 -18.40 22.01
CA TYR A 210 7.22 -17.65 21.36
C TYR A 210 8.01 -18.47 20.32
N ALA A 211 8.17 -19.78 20.53
CA ALA A 211 8.79 -20.66 19.55
C ALA A 211 7.98 -20.73 18.23
N SER A 212 6.64 -20.77 18.30
CA SER A 212 5.79 -20.69 17.09
C SER A 212 5.93 -19.34 16.40
N LYS A 213 5.95 -18.26 17.19
CA LYS A 213 6.05 -16.89 16.70
C LYS A 213 7.33 -16.64 15.91
N LEU A 214 8.44 -17.27 16.30
CA LEU A 214 9.72 -17.19 15.56
C LEU A 214 9.63 -17.69 14.11
N ILE A 215 8.76 -18.67 13.83
CA ILE A 215 8.55 -19.19 12.48
C ILE A 215 7.48 -18.37 11.75
N GLU A 216 6.38 -18.05 12.42
CA GLU A 216 5.25 -17.35 11.83
C GLU A 216 5.58 -15.91 11.43
N MET A 217 6.31 -15.17 12.27
CA MET A 217 6.59 -13.74 12.03
C MET A 217 7.40 -13.48 10.75
N PRO A 218 8.55 -14.12 10.48
CA PRO A 218 9.29 -13.91 9.24
C PRO A 218 8.46 -14.24 7.99
N ILE A 219 7.71 -15.35 8.02
CA ILE A 219 6.87 -15.78 6.90
C ILE A 219 5.75 -14.76 6.67
N GLY A 220 5.09 -14.33 7.74
CA GLY A 220 4.07 -13.29 7.70
C GLY A 220 4.60 -11.96 7.18
N MET A 221 5.80 -11.54 7.61
CA MET A 221 6.45 -10.30 7.16
C MET A 221 6.73 -10.29 5.66
N ILE A 222 7.28 -11.39 5.12
CA ILE A 222 7.53 -11.53 3.67
C ILE A 222 6.21 -11.55 2.91
N SER A 223 5.25 -12.39 3.34
CA SER A 223 3.95 -12.53 2.70
C SER A 223 3.19 -11.20 2.65
N ASN A 224 3.18 -10.46 3.76
CA ASN A 224 2.54 -9.14 3.84
C ASN A 224 3.21 -8.14 2.88
N THR A 225 4.54 -8.11 2.83
CA THR A 225 5.29 -7.21 1.94
C THR A 225 5.01 -7.55 0.47
N LEU A 226 5.04 -8.83 0.10
CA LEU A 226 4.75 -9.28 -1.27
C LEU A 226 3.29 -9.05 -1.67
N SER A 227 2.34 -9.04 -0.74
CA SER A 227 0.92 -8.74 -1.04
C SER A 227 0.73 -7.35 -1.66
N PHE A 228 1.63 -6.39 -1.35
CA PHE A 228 1.60 -5.04 -1.92
C PHE A 228 1.98 -5.00 -3.40
N SER A 229 2.60 -6.05 -3.96
CA SER A 229 2.80 -6.16 -5.41
C SER A 229 1.49 -6.04 -6.20
N ARG A 230 0.36 -6.41 -5.57
CA ARG A 230 -0.96 -6.28 -6.16
C ARG A 230 -1.34 -4.82 -6.46
N LEU A 231 -0.84 -3.87 -5.68
CA LEU A 231 -1.01 -2.43 -5.92
C LEU A 231 -0.47 -2.05 -7.32
N ALA A 232 0.71 -2.56 -7.68
CA ALA A 232 1.29 -2.40 -9.00
C ALA A 232 0.53 -3.19 -10.08
N GLY A 233 0.07 -4.41 -9.76
CA GLY A 233 -0.70 -5.22 -10.72
C GLY A 233 -1.97 -4.53 -11.21
N PHE A 234 -2.72 -3.88 -10.31
CA PHE A 234 -3.92 -3.12 -10.70
C PHE A 234 -3.59 -1.89 -11.53
N LEU A 235 -2.55 -1.14 -11.14
CA LEU A 235 -2.06 0.00 -11.92
C LEU A 235 -1.65 -0.40 -13.34
N ILE A 236 -0.93 -1.52 -13.50
CA ILE A 236 -0.56 -2.04 -14.83
C ILE A 236 -1.81 -2.46 -15.61
N GLY A 237 -2.80 -3.05 -14.95
CA GLY A 237 -4.09 -3.38 -15.55
C GLY A 237 -4.85 -2.15 -16.05
N HIS A 238 -4.92 -1.10 -15.25
CA HIS A 238 -5.50 0.19 -15.63
C HIS A 238 -4.86 0.74 -16.91
N ALA A 239 -3.53 0.81 -16.92
CA ALA A 239 -2.79 1.36 -18.04
C ALA A 239 -2.85 0.46 -19.28
N ALA A 240 -3.01 -0.86 -19.13
CA ALA A 240 -3.30 -1.75 -20.24
C ALA A 240 -4.65 -1.43 -20.91
N PHE A 241 -5.66 -1.00 -20.15
CA PHE A 241 -6.91 -0.53 -20.74
C PHE A 241 -6.75 0.77 -21.53
N SER A 242 -5.89 1.68 -21.07
CA SER A 242 -5.53 2.90 -21.81
C SER A 242 -4.94 2.56 -23.19
N ILE A 243 -4.07 1.55 -23.26
CA ILE A 243 -3.54 1.04 -24.53
C ILE A 243 -4.67 0.50 -25.41
N ILE A 244 -5.57 -0.33 -24.87
CA ILE A 244 -6.71 -0.89 -25.62
C ILE A 244 -7.61 0.24 -26.15
N ALA A 245 -7.89 1.27 -25.33
CA ALA A 245 -8.65 2.44 -25.73
C ALA A 245 -8.03 3.14 -26.95
N SER A 246 -6.71 3.28 -26.95
CA SER A 246 -5.97 3.92 -28.05
C SER A 246 -6.06 3.13 -29.37
N LYS A 247 -6.20 1.80 -29.34
CA LYS A 247 -6.28 0.97 -30.57
C LYS A 247 -7.56 1.21 -31.36
N PHE A 248 -8.66 1.62 -30.71
CA PHE A 248 -9.89 1.99 -31.41
C PHE A 248 -9.72 3.19 -32.34
N LYS A 249 -8.69 4.03 -32.12
CA LYS A 249 -8.37 5.17 -32.98
C LYS A 249 -8.09 4.76 -34.44
N VAL A 250 -7.57 3.55 -34.64
CA VAL A 250 -7.23 3.02 -35.97
C VAL A 250 -8.47 2.58 -36.76
N MET A 251 -9.59 2.31 -36.08
CA MET A 251 -10.82 1.78 -36.69
C MET A 251 -11.81 2.87 -37.14
N GLY A 252 -11.43 4.15 -37.03
CA GLY A 252 -12.25 5.31 -37.39
C GLY A 252 -12.69 6.15 -36.20
N THR A 253 -13.11 7.39 -36.45
CA THR A 253 -13.43 8.37 -35.40
C THR A 253 -14.68 7.98 -34.60
N LEU A 254 -15.71 7.46 -35.26
CA LEU A 254 -16.96 7.08 -34.60
C LEU A 254 -16.77 5.89 -33.66
N THR A 255 -16.03 4.88 -34.11
CA THR A 255 -15.69 3.69 -33.32
C THR A 255 -14.75 4.03 -32.16
N TYR A 256 -13.84 4.99 -32.36
CA TYR A 256 -12.98 5.52 -31.30
C TYR A 256 -13.78 6.18 -30.18
N VAL A 257 -14.69 7.11 -30.50
CA VAL A 257 -15.48 7.82 -29.48
C VAL A 257 -16.43 6.87 -28.75
N ALA A 258 -17.11 5.98 -29.49
CA ALA A 258 -17.99 4.98 -28.90
C ALA A 258 -17.23 4.00 -28.00
N GLY A 259 -16.08 3.51 -28.46
CA GLY A 259 -15.21 2.60 -27.72
C GLY A 259 -14.64 3.24 -26.46
N LEU A 260 -14.18 4.49 -26.55
CA LEU A 260 -13.65 5.23 -25.41
C LEU A 260 -14.73 5.47 -24.34
N ALA A 261 -15.94 5.86 -24.75
CA ALA A 261 -17.06 6.08 -23.81
C ALA A 261 -17.46 4.77 -23.11
N PHE A 262 -17.56 3.68 -23.88
CA PHE A 262 -17.89 2.36 -23.33
C PHE A 262 -16.82 1.87 -22.35
N LEU A 263 -15.54 1.97 -22.72
CA LEU A 263 -14.44 1.47 -21.90
C LEU A 263 -14.27 2.29 -20.61
N ASN A 264 -14.40 3.62 -20.68
CA ASN A 264 -14.42 4.46 -19.49
C ASN A 264 -15.57 4.10 -18.54
N LEU A 265 -16.79 3.89 -19.06
CA LEU A 265 -17.93 3.47 -18.25
C LEU A 265 -17.67 2.12 -17.57
N LEU A 266 -17.17 1.14 -18.33
CA LEU A 266 -16.86 -0.19 -17.83
C LEU A 266 -15.82 -0.13 -16.72
N ILE A 267 -14.76 0.64 -16.92
CA ILE A 267 -13.64 0.76 -15.98
C ILE A 267 -14.06 1.49 -14.71
N ILE A 268 -14.79 2.59 -14.82
CA ILE A 268 -15.33 3.29 -13.64
C ILE A 268 -16.14 2.33 -12.77
N ILE A 269 -16.94 1.43 -13.36
CA ILE A 269 -17.74 0.48 -12.59
C ILE A 269 -16.88 -0.65 -12.03
N LEU A 270 -16.16 -1.37 -12.90
CA LEU A 270 -15.45 -2.59 -12.54
C LEU A 270 -14.25 -2.27 -11.64
N GLU A 271 -13.41 -1.34 -12.06
CA GLU A 271 -12.14 -1.07 -11.40
C GLU A 271 -12.35 -0.37 -10.07
N THR A 272 -13.31 0.55 -9.95
CA THR A 272 -13.67 1.15 -8.66
C THR A 272 -14.05 0.09 -7.64
N ILE A 273 -14.87 -0.90 -8.02
CA ILE A 273 -15.28 -1.98 -7.11
C ILE A 273 -14.08 -2.83 -6.72
N VAL A 274 -13.32 -3.32 -7.71
CA VAL A 274 -12.21 -4.25 -7.48
C VAL A 274 -11.08 -3.58 -6.70
N VAL A 275 -10.70 -2.36 -7.06
CA VAL A 275 -9.67 -1.57 -6.37
C VAL A 275 -10.11 -1.20 -4.95
N SER A 276 -11.39 -0.88 -4.74
CA SER A 276 -11.91 -0.63 -3.38
C SER A 276 -11.83 -1.87 -2.50
N LEU A 277 -12.25 -3.04 -3.00
CA LEU A 277 -12.15 -4.31 -2.27
C LEU A 277 -10.70 -4.64 -1.94
N GLN A 278 -9.79 -4.38 -2.87
CA GLN A 278 -8.38 -4.63 -2.65
C GLN A 278 -7.74 -3.66 -1.64
N ALA A 279 -8.07 -2.37 -1.73
CA ALA A 279 -7.60 -1.38 -0.77
C ALA A 279 -8.11 -1.70 0.64
N LEU A 280 -9.38 -2.14 0.75
CA LEU A 280 -9.95 -2.61 2.02
C LEU A 280 -9.21 -3.85 2.53
N ARG A 281 -8.87 -4.80 1.66
CA ARG A 281 -8.11 -5.98 2.03
C ARG A 281 -6.77 -5.60 2.66
N LEU A 282 -5.97 -4.78 1.96
CA LEU A 282 -4.66 -4.30 2.45
C LEU A 282 -4.79 -3.58 3.80
N LEU A 283 -5.81 -2.73 3.94
CA LEU A 283 -6.08 -2.03 5.18
C LEU A 283 -6.44 -2.97 6.33
N LEU A 284 -7.29 -3.98 6.09
CA LEU A 284 -7.78 -4.86 7.15
C LEU A 284 -6.79 -5.95 7.51
N TYR A 285 -6.26 -6.68 6.53
CA TYR A 285 -5.44 -7.87 6.76
C TYR A 285 -3.97 -7.54 6.92
N GLU A 286 -3.45 -6.58 6.16
CA GLU A 286 -2.02 -6.24 6.18
C GLU A 286 -1.71 -5.09 7.15
N PHE A 287 -2.58 -4.10 7.33
CA PHE A 287 -2.33 -2.99 8.26
C PHE A 287 -2.97 -3.17 9.64
N SER A 288 -4.29 -3.38 9.68
CA SER A 288 -5.06 -3.33 10.94
C SER A 288 -4.75 -4.49 11.89
N THR A 289 -4.49 -5.69 11.38
CA THR A 289 -4.16 -6.88 12.19
C THR A 289 -2.98 -6.69 13.14
N LYS A 290 -2.04 -5.80 12.81
CA LYS A 290 -0.81 -5.60 13.58
C LYS A 290 -1.00 -4.75 14.82
N TRP A 291 -1.93 -3.79 14.81
CA TRP A 291 -2.10 -2.83 15.92
C TRP A 291 -3.50 -2.85 16.55
N TYR A 292 -4.52 -3.23 15.78
CA TYR A 292 -5.90 -3.24 16.23
C TYR A 292 -6.21 -4.54 16.96
N LEU A 293 -6.28 -4.46 18.30
CA LEU A 293 -6.78 -5.56 19.12
C LEU A 293 -8.30 -5.51 19.05
N GLY A 294 -8.91 -6.56 18.50
CA GLY A 294 -10.37 -6.73 18.53
C GLY A 294 -10.91 -6.87 19.96
N GLY A 295 -12.23 -6.80 20.12
CA GLY A 295 -12.90 -7.13 21.40
C GLY A 295 -13.40 -5.95 22.23
N GLY A 296 -13.36 -4.72 21.71
CA GLY A 296 -14.03 -3.59 22.35
C GLY A 296 -15.56 -3.76 22.41
N ARG A 297 -16.20 -3.24 23.46
CA ARG A 297 -17.67 -3.17 23.52
C ARG A 297 -18.14 -2.00 22.67
N TYR A 298 -19.09 -2.24 21.77
CA TYR A 298 -19.75 -1.17 21.03
C TYR A 298 -20.40 -0.20 22.02
N PHE A 299 -20.00 1.06 21.96
CA PHE A 299 -20.64 2.12 22.73
C PHE A 299 -22.08 2.29 22.25
N LYS A 300 -23.02 1.78 23.04
CA LYS A 300 -24.45 2.03 22.86
C LYS A 300 -24.80 3.21 23.77
N PRO A 301 -24.97 4.43 23.24
CA PRO A 301 -25.44 5.54 24.07
C PRO A 301 -26.82 5.21 24.62
N PHE A 302 -27.12 5.70 25.82
CA PHE A 302 -28.47 5.65 26.36
C PHE A 302 -29.39 6.47 25.44
N ALA A 303 -30.26 5.78 24.70
CA ALA A 303 -31.29 6.43 23.90
C ALA A 303 -32.49 6.66 24.81
N LEU A 304 -32.86 7.93 25.03
CA LEU A 304 -34.16 8.29 25.58
C LEU A 304 -35.20 8.04 24.49
N GLY A 305 -35.89 6.91 24.57
CA GLY A 305 -36.98 6.50 23.68
C GLY A 305 -37.80 5.40 24.33
#